data_AF-A0A9P0LHD2-F1
#
_entry.id   AF-A0A9P0LHD2-F1
#
_cell.length_a   1.000
_cell.length_b   1.000
_cell.length_c   1.000
_cell.angle_alpha   90.00
_cell.angle_beta   90.00
_cell.angle_gamma   90.00
#
_symmetry.space_group_name_H-M   'P 1'
#
loop_
_entity.id
_entity.type
_entity.pdbx_description
1 polymer ?
#
loop_
_entity_poly.entity_id
_entity_poly.type
_entity_poly.pdbx_seq_one_letter_code
_entity_poly.pdbx_strand_id
1 'polypeptide(L)'
;MLLLLVANLIILPVAISFFNDDLSTRWIAFNCLSDTIFLVDIVVNFRTGIMQQDNAEQVILDPKLIARHYLRTWFFLDLISSIPLDYIFLIFNQFQDYGDSFQILHAGRALRILRLAKLLSLVRLLRLSRLVRYVSQWEEVYILQNLQKKRTERRGRLSSDINKFKSTKSNLIFKFLNMASVFMRIFNLICMMLLIGHWSGCLQFLVPMLQGFPANSWVAINELQVKQRNVTHLISSSRAVISA
;
A
#
# COMPACT_ATOMS: atom_id res chain seq x y z
N MET A 1 8.76 2.58 5.96
CA MET A 1 7.80 1.63 5.34
C MET A 1 6.41 2.22 5.19
N LEU A 2 5.74 2.64 6.27
CA LEU A 2 4.36 3.13 6.20
C LEU A 2 4.15 4.32 5.25
N LEU A 3 5.01 5.35 5.29
CA LEU A 3 4.92 6.50 4.37
C LEU A 3 5.04 6.06 2.91
N LEU A 4 6.04 5.23 2.60
CA LEU A 4 6.21 4.65 1.26
C LEU A 4 4.98 3.85 0.84
N LEU A 5 4.40 3.05 1.73
CA LEU A 5 3.20 2.28 1.46
C LEU A 5 2.02 3.19 1.11
N VAL A 6 1.72 4.18 1.95
CA VAL A 6 0.61 5.12 1.72
C VAL A 6 0.82 5.91 0.42
N ALA A 7 2.05 6.38 0.17
CA ALA A 7 2.38 7.07 -1.08
C ALA A 7 2.15 6.17 -2.30
N ASN A 8 2.62 4.93 -2.29
CA ASN A 8 2.37 3.98 -3.38
C ASN A 8 0.86 3.71 -3.56
N LEU A 9 0.10 3.62 -2.46
CA LEU A 9 -1.33 3.33 -2.46
C LEU A 9 -2.17 4.44 -3.11
N ILE A 10 -1.70 5.69 -3.03
CA ILE A 10 -2.32 6.85 -3.65
C ILE A 10 -1.84 7.03 -5.10
N ILE A 11 -0.52 6.93 -5.32
CA ILE A 11 0.10 7.26 -6.61
C ILE A 11 -0.16 6.15 -7.64
N LEU A 12 -0.11 4.86 -7.28
CA LEU A 12 -0.24 3.76 -8.24
C LEU A 12 -1.59 3.77 -9.01
N PRO A 13 -2.77 3.86 -8.36
CA PRO A 13 -4.04 3.93 -9.09
C PRO A 13 -4.12 5.10 -10.07
N VAL A 14 -3.58 6.26 -9.67
CA VAL A 14 -3.53 7.48 -10.49
C VAL A 14 -2.57 7.29 -11.66
N ALA A 15 -1.39 6.72 -11.41
CA ALA A 15 -0.41 6.37 -12.43
C ALA A 15 -1.04 5.48 -13.51
N ILE A 16 -1.71 4.41 -13.09
CA ILE A 16 -2.32 3.43 -13.99
C ILE A 16 -3.48 4.03 -14.78
N SER A 17 -4.30 4.87 -14.14
CA SER A 17 -5.53 5.39 -14.72
C SER A 17 -5.31 6.65 -15.56
N PHE A 18 -4.31 7.49 -15.30
CA PHE A 18 -4.13 8.76 -16.01
C PHE A 18 -2.87 8.81 -16.86
N PHE A 19 -1.81 8.11 -16.47
CA PHE A 19 -0.52 8.18 -17.17
C PHE A 19 -0.37 6.99 -18.11
N ASN A 20 -0.70 7.21 -19.38
CA ASN A 20 -0.70 6.14 -20.37
C ASN A 20 0.68 5.77 -20.91
N ASP A 21 1.62 6.74 -20.95
CA ASP A 21 2.87 6.63 -21.71
C ASP A 21 4.14 6.94 -20.90
N ASP A 22 4.03 7.12 -19.57
CA ASP A 22 5.20 7.38 -18.72
C ASP A 22 5.95 6.09 -18.34
N LEU A 23 6.44 5.39 -19.36
CA LEU A 23 7.56 4.44 -19.28
C LEU A 23 8.89 5.16 -19.04
N SER A 24 8.87 6.36 -18.45
CA SER A 24 10.07 7.09 -18.12
C SER A 24 10.96 6.20 -17.26
N THR A 25 12.22 6.06 -17.65
CA THR A 25 13.23 5.30 -16.90
C THR A 25 13.27 5.71 -15.43
N ARG A 26 13.00 6.98 -15.10
CA ARG A 26 12.86 7.46 -13.72
C ARG A 26 11.68 6.85 -12.96
N TRP A 27 10.51 6.75 -13.61
CA TRP A 27 9.31 6.18 -13.00
C TRP A 27 9.48 4.69 -12.72
N ILE A 28 10.07 3.97 -13.68
CA ILE A 28 10.41 2.55 -13.54
C ILE A 28 11.45 2.35 -12.43
N ALA A 29 12.52 3.16 -12.42
CA ALA A 29 13.54 3.08 -11.38
C ALA A 29 12.96 3.35 -9.98
N PHE A 30 12.08 4.34 -9.84
CA PHE A 30 11.40 4.63 -8.58
C PHE A 30 10.51 3.47 -8.12
N ASN A 31 9.72 2.88 -9.02
CA ASN A 31 8.89 1.71 -8.69
C ASN A 31 9.76 0.50 -8.32
N CYS A 32 10.81 0.21 -9.07
CA CYS A 32 11.75 -0.87 -8.80
C CYS A 32 12.43 -0.71 -7.43
N LEU A 33 12.87 0.51 -7.11
CA LEU A 33 13.47 0.83 -5.80
C LEU A 33 12.45 0.64 -4.67
N SER A 34 11.22 1.16 -4.85
CA SER A 34 10.11 1.00 -3.91
C SER A 34 9.81 -0.48 -3.64
N ASP A 35 9.70 -1.29 -4.70
CA ASP A 35 9.42 -2.72 -4.62
C ASP A 35 10.55 -3.50 -3.94
N THR A 36 11.82 -3.11 -4.20
CA THR A 36 12.99 -3.68 -3.51
C THR A 36 12.92 -3.43 -2.00
N ILE A 37 12.52 -2.23 -1.58
CA ILE A 37 12.35 -1.88 -0.17
C ILE A 37 11.25 -2.74 0.49
N PHE A 38 10.13 -2.99 -0.21
CA PHE A 38 9.09 -3.89 0.30
C PHE A 38 9.53 -5.35 0.39
N LEU A 39 10.39 -5.80 -0.52
CA LEU A 39 10.98 -7.13 -0.46
C LEU A 39 11.89 -7.28 0.76
N VAL A 40 12.73 -6.28 1.04
CA VAL A 40 13.55 -6.25 2.27
C VAL A 40 12.67 -6.26 3.53
N ASP A 41 11.54 -5.54 3.55
CA ASP A 41 10.59 -5.55 4.67
C ASP A 41 10.06 -6.97 4.95
N ILE A 42 9.79 -7.79 3.92
CA ILE A 42 9.41 -9.20 4.11
C ILE A 42 10.50 -9.96 4.88
N VAL A 43 11.77 -9.79 4.48
CA VAL A 43 12.90 -10.47 5.13
C VAL A 43 13.05 -10.03 6.59
N VAL A 44 12.81 -8.75 6.88
CA VAL A 44 12.78 -8.23 8.25
C VAL A 44 11.61 -8.82 9.03
N ASN A 45 10.41 -8.94 8.44
CA ASN A 45 9.24 -9.52 9.08
C ASN A 45 9.42 -10.98 9.51
N PHE A 46 10.29 -11.74 8.85
CA PHE A 46 10.68 -13.09 9.30
C PHE A 46 11.46 -13.10 10.63
N ARG A 47 12.12 -12.00 10.98
CA ARG A 47 12.90 -11.84 12.21
C ARG A 47 12.17 -11.05 13.29
N THR A 48 11.10 -10.35 12.94
CA THR A 48 10.32 -9.57 13.90
C THR A 48 9.45 -10.49 14.75
N GLY A 49 9.71 -10.51 16.07
CA GLY A 49 8.97 -11.34 17.03
C GLY A 49 7.51 -10.92 17.20
N ILE A 50 6.65 -11.90 17.44
CA ILE A 50 5.21 -11.71 17.68
C ILE A 50 4.99 -11.66 19.20
N MET A 51 4.18 -10.71 19.66
CA MET A 51 3.77 -10.63 21.06
C MET A 51 2.64 -11.64 21.31
N GLN A 52 2.81 -12.53 22.29
CA GLN A 52 1.77 -13.50 22.60
C GLN A 52 0.66 -12.85 23.42
N GLN A 53 -0.59 -13.01 22.97
CA GLN A 53 -1.78 -12.37 23.53
C GLN A 53 -2.07 -12.79 24.99
N ASP A 54 -1.67 -14.01 25.38
CA ASP A 54 -1.93 -14.59 26.70
C ASP A 54 -0.87 -14.25 27.77
N ASN A 55 0.35 -13.88 27.37
CA ASN A 55 1.45 -13.58 28.28
C ASN A 55 2.29 -12.39 27.78
N ALA A 56 1.78 -11.19 28.03
CA ALA A 56 2.39 -9.92 27.61
C ALA A 56 3.81 -9.65 28.17
N GLU A 57 4.34 -10.51 29.05
CA GLU A 57 5.72 -10.45 29.56
C GLU A 57 6.70 -11.35 28.79
N GLN A 58 6.22 -12.30 27.97
CA GLN A 58 7.09 -13.19 27.17
C GLN A 58 6.96 -12.89 25.69
N VAL A 59 7.99 -12.24 25.14
CA VAL A 59 8.20 -12.14 23.68
C VAL A 59 8.86 -13.42 23.22
N ILE A 60 8.17 -14.23 22.41
CA ILE A 60 8.78 -15.42 21.82
C ILE A 60 9.78 -14.95 20.77
N LEU A 61 11.06 -15.22 21.02
CA LEU A 61 12.17 -14.83 20.17
C LEU A 61 12.62 -15.96 19.24
N ASP A 62 11.95 -17.12 19.27
CA ASP A 62 12.32 -18.28 18.46
C ASP A 62 12.07 -18.05 16.97
N PRO A 63 13.13 -17.86 16.15
CA PRO A 63 12.98 -17.46 14.75
C PRO A 63 12.29 -18.54 13.91
N LYS A 64 12.45 -19.82 14.27
CA LYS A 64 11.82 -20.94 13.56
C LYS A 64 10.30 -20.97 13.76
N LEU A 65 9.81 -20.62 14.95
CA LEU A 65 8.39 -20.58 15.24
C LEU A 65 7.74 -19.38 14.54
N ILE A 66 8.38 -18.21 14.63
CA ILE A 66 7.94 -16.98 13.95
C ILE A 66 7.85 -17.21 12.44
N ALA A 67 8.88 -17.78 11.83
CA ALA A 67 8.90 -18.05 10.39
C ALA A 67 7.75 -18.99 9.97
N ARG A 68 7.51 -20.09 10.69
CA ARG A 68 6.41 -21.02 10.38
C ARG A 68 5.03 -20.35 10.47
N HIS A 69 4.82 -19.53 11.49
CA HIS A 69 3.56 -18.80 11.66
C HIS A 69 3.35 -17.77 10.55
N TYR A 70 4.39 -17.00 10.21
CA TYR A 70 4.34 -15.99 9.15
C TYR A 70 4.13 -16.61 7.75
N LEU A 71 4.79 -17.74 7.45
CA LEU A 71 4.62 -18.48 6.20
C LEU A 71 3.18 -18.95 5.99
N ARG A 72 2.49 -19.36 7.06
CA ARG A 72 1.12 -19.88 6.99
C ARG A 72 0.05 -18.79 6.84
N THR A 73 0.33 -17.58 7.31
CA THR A 73 -0.69 -16.53 7.46
C THR A 73 -0.57 -15.45 6.39
N TRP A 74 0.59 -14.79 6.30
CA TRP A 74 0.71 -13.51 5.60
C TRP A 74 1.76 -13.51 4.49
N PHE A 75 2.72 -14.43 4.53
CA PHE A 75 3.83 -14.48 3.59
C PHE A 75 3.39 -14.46 2.12
N PHE A 76 2.42 -15.30 1.72
CA PHE A 76 2.01 -15.38 0.32
C PHE A 76 1.38 -14.08 -0.18
N LEU A 77 0.58 -13.41 0.65
CA LEU A 77 -0.03 -12.13 0.32
C LEU A 77 1.06 -11.04 0.21
N ASP A 78 2.00 -11.03 1.14
CA ASP A 78 3.13 -10.12 1.14
C ASP A 78 4.04 -10.32 -0.07
N LEU A 79 4.28 -11.57 -0.47
CA LEU A 79 5.07 -11.94 -1.63
C LEU A 79 4.39 -11.50 -2.94
N ILE A 80 3.14 -11.90 -3.16
CA ILE A 80 2.36 -11.55 -4.36
C ILE A 80 2.25 -10.03 -4.52
N SER A 81 2.07 -9.31 -3.42
CA SER A 81 1.95 -7.85 -3.44
C SER A 81 3.28 -7.11 -3.67
N SER A 82 4.43 -7.77 -3.47
CA SER A 82 5.76 -7.17 -3.64
C SER A 82 6.42 -7.50 -4.97
N ILE A 83 5.93 -8.53 -5.67
CA ILE A 83 6.44 -8.91 -6.99
C ILE A 83 5.87 -7.96 -8.06
N PRO A 84 6.71 -7.37 -8.92
CA PRO A 84 6.24 -6.54 -10.03
C PRO A 84 5.81 -7.41 -11.22
N LEU A 85 4.60 -7.97 -11.13
CA LEU A 85 4.02 -8.90 -12.12
C LEU A 85 3.84 -8.27 -13.51
N ASP A 86 3.63 -6.96 -13.57
CA ASP A 86 3.58 -6.18 -14.81
C ASP A 86 4.90 -6.24 -15.58
N TYR A 87 6.05 -6.04 -14.93
CA TYR A 87 7.35 -6.15 -15.60
C TYR A 87 7.67 -7.59 -16.02
N ILE A 88 7.36 -8.58 -15.17
CA ILE A 88 7.56 -10.00 -15.50
C ILE A 88 6.72 -10.37 -16.72
N PHE A 89 5.46 -9.96 -16.75
CA PHE A 89 4.57 -10.24 -17.87
C PHE A 89 5.05 -9.55 -19.16
N LEU A 90 5.48 -8.29 -19.10
CA LEU A 90 6.03 -7.58 -20.27
C LEU A 90 7.26 -8.29 -20.83
N ILE A 91 8.21 -8.66 -19.97
CA ILE A 91 9.43 -9.37 -20.35
C ILE A 91 9.10 -10.75 -20.96
N PHE A 92 8.20 -11.51 -20.33
CA PHE A 92 7.79 -12.83 -20.80
C PHE A 92 7.15 -12.78 -22.19
N ASN A 93 6.26 -11.81 -22.44
CA ASN A 93 5.66 -11.63 -23.77
C ASN A 93 6.69 -11.18 -24.81
N GLN A 94 7.64 -10.30 -24.45
CA GLN A 94 8.71 -9.88 -25.35
C GLN A 94 9.62 -11.04 -25.76
N PHE A 95 9.93 -11.97 -24.84
CA PHE A 95 10.68 -13.18 -25.17
C PHE A 95 9.91 -14.10 -26.13
N GLN A 96 8.59 -14.18 -26.01
CA GLN A 96 7.77 -15.03 -26.86
C GLN A 96 7.58 -14.46 -28.28
N ASP A 97 7.46 -13.13 -28.42
CA ASP A 97 7.39 -12.44 -29.72
C ASP A 97 8.69 -12.56 -30.54
N TYR A 98 9.84 -12.81 -29.89
CA TYR A 98 11.11 -13.03 -30.61
C TYR A 98 11.14 -14.40 -31.35
N GLY A 99 10.22 -15.32 -31.01
CA GLY A 99 10.12 -16.65 -31.61
C GLY A 99 9.22 -16.74 -32.84
N ASP A 100 8.24 -15.85 -33.00
CA ASP A 100 7.22 -15.92 -34.07
C ASP A 100 7.27 -14.68 -34.99
N SER A 101 7.86 -14.85 -36.16
CA SER A 101 8.02 -13.82 -37.20
C SER A 101 6.72 -13.47 -37.95
N PHE A 102 5.73 -12.84 -37.28
CA PHE A 102 4.53 -12.30 -37.95
C PHE A 102 4.14 -10.90 -37.44
N GLN A 103 4.65 -9.87 -38.13
CA GLN A 103 4.79 -8.51 -37.61
C GLN A 103 3.58 -7.55 -37.75
N ILE A 104 2.44 -7.94 -38.34
CA ILE A 104 1.40 -6.92 -38.70
C ILE A 104 -0.01 -7.21 -38.14
N LEU A 105 -0.39 -8.46 -37.85
CA LEU A 105 -1.68 -8.76 -37.18
C LEU A 105 -1.67 -8.54 -35.65
N HIS A 106 -0.50 -8.32 -35.05
CA HIS A 106 -0.34 -8.25 -33.60
C HIS A 106 -0.48 -6.85 -33.00
N ALA A 107 -0.47 -5.75 -33.76
CA ALA A 107 -0.59 -4.40 -33.18
C ALA A 107 -1.90 -4.22 -32.36
N GLY A 108 -3.02 -4.74 -32.85
CA GLY A 108 -4.30 -4.74 -32.14
C GLY A 108 -4.36 -5.72 -30.95
N ARG A 109 -3.51 -6.74 -30.91
CA ARG A 109 -3.36 -7.69 -29.80
C ARG A 109 -2.41 -7.15 -28.72
N ALA A 110 -1.28 -6.58 -29.12
CA ALA A 110 -0.30 -5.93 -28.25
C ALA A 110 -0.92 -4.81 -27.42
N LEU A 111 -1.78 -3.97 -28.03
CA LEU A 111 -2.53 -2.93 -27.29
C LEU A 111 -3.50 -3.50 -26.23
N ARG A 112 -4.02 -4.73 -26.41
CA ARG A 112 -4.81 -5.40 -25.36
C ARG A 112 -3.92 -5.98 -24.27
N ILE A 113 -2.79 -6.58 -24.64
CA ILE A 113 -1.80 -7.14 -23.72
C ILE A 113 -1.20 -6.05 -22.83
N LEU A 114 -0.85 -4.89 -23.38
CA LEU A 114 -0.36 -3.73 -22.61
C LEU A 114 -1.41 -3.23 -21.60
N ARG A 115 -2.70 -3.22 -21.98
CA ARG A 115 -3.80 -2.91 -21.05
C ARG A 115 -3.91 -3.93 -19.91
N LEU A 116 -3.75 -5.22 -20.20
CA LEU A 116 -3.76 -6.28 -19.19
C LEU A 116 -2.53 -6.21 -18.27
N ALA A 117 -1.36 -5.92 -18.81
CA ALA A 117 -0.13 -5.72 -18.03
C ALA A 117 -0.30 -4.60 -16.99
N LYS A 118 -0.96 -3.49 -17.38
CA LYS A 118 -1.32 -2.41 -16.46
C LYS A 118 -2.25 -2.88 -15.34
N LEU A 119 -3.21 -3.77 -15.62
CA LEU A 119 -4.08 -4.33 -14.57
C LEU A 119 -3.34 -5.22 -13.58
N LEU A 120 -2.31 -5.95 -14.02
CA LEU A 120 -1.49 -6.77 -13.12
C LEU A 120 -0.77 -5.91 -12.07
N SER A 121 -0.46 -4.65 -12.38
CA SER A 121 0.11 -3.73 -11.39
C SER A 121 -0.87 -3.38 -10.24
N LEU A 122 -2.19 -3.55 -10.42
CA LEU A 122 -3.18 -3.38 -9.34
C LEU A 122 -3.05 -4.44 -8.24
N VAL A 123 -2.37 -5.57 -8.50
CA VAL A 123 -2.02 -6.56 -7.46
C VAL A 123 -1.19 -5.91 -6.35
N ARG A 124 -0.45 -4.83 -6.64
CA ARG A 124 0.27 -4.04 -5.63
C ARG A 124 -0.67 -3.35 -4.64
N LEU A 125 -1.96 -3.15 -4.95
CA LEU A 125 -2.94 -2.61 -3.99
C LEU A 125 -3.22 -3.59 -2.84
N LEU A 126 -2.91 -4.88 -3.00
CA LEU A 126 -2.94 -5.86 -1.90
C LEU A 126 -1.98 -5.49 -0.76
N ARG A 127 -1.03 -4.56 -0.96
CA ARG A 127 -0.21 -3.97 0.10
C ARG A 127 -1.05 -3.27 1.17
N LEU A 128 -2.31 -2.91 0.88
CA LEU A 128 -3.27 -2.41 1.88
C LEU A 128 -3.39 -3.35 3.09
N SER A 129 -3.25 -4.67 2.88
CA SER A 129 -3.21 -5.66 3.96
C SER A 129 -2.16 -5.32 5.03
N ARG A 130 -0.97 -4.85 4.62
CA ARG A 130 0.09 -4.45 5.54
C ARG A 130 -0.30 -3.21 6.33
N LEU A 131 -0.95 -2.24 5.70
CA LEU A 131 -1.46 -1.05 6.39
C LEU A 131 -2.47 -1.44 7.47
N VAL A 132 -3.41 -2.32 7.13
CA VAL A 132 -4.39 -2.87 8.09
C VAL A 132 -3.69 -3.60 9.24
N ARG A 133 -2.66 -4.41 8.94
CA ARG A 133 -1.87 -5.09 9.99
C ARG A 133 -1.15 -4.11 10.89
N TYR A 134 -0.48 -3.10 10.33
CA TYR A 134 0.20 -2.10 11.15
C TYR A 134 -0.80 -1.43 12.09
N VAL A 135 -1.95 -1.00 11.60
CA VAL A 135 -3.02 -0.42 12.44
C VAL A 135 -3.45 -1.40 13.54
N SER A 136 -3.71 -2.67 13.19
CA SER A 136 -4.12 -3.69 14.16
C SER A 136 -3.07 -3.90 15.24
N GLN A 137 -1.79 -3.97 14.87
CA GLN A 137 -0.67 -4.11 15.81
C GLN A 137 -0.57 -2.90 16.76
N TRP A 138 -0.78 -1.68 16.25
CA TRP A 138 -0.82 -0.48 17.09
C TRP A 138 -1.97 -0.52 18.09
N GLU A 139 -3.15 -0.99 17.68
CA GLU A 139 -4.30 -1.14 18.57
C GLU A 139 -4.05 -2.19 19.67
N GLU A 140 -3.44 -3.33 19.31
CA GLU A 140 -3.04 -4.36 20.27
C GLU A 140 -2.04 -3.86 21.30
N VAL A 141 -0.97 -3.18 20.87
CA VAL A 141 0.03 -2.60 21.80
C VAL A 141 -0.61 -1.59 22.75
N TYR A 142 -1.52 -0.78 22.24
CA TYR A 142 -2.26 0.19 23.04
C TYR A 142 -3.15 -0.49 24.09
N ILE A 143 -3.90 -1.53 23.70
CA ILE A 143 -4.73 -2.32 24.62
C ILE A 143 -3.86 -2.99 25.69
N LEU A 144 -2.71 -3.54 25.33
CA LEU A 144 -1.78 -4.18 26.26
C LEU A 144 -1.24 -3.18 27.30
N GLN A 145 -0.86 -1.96 26.88
CA GLN A 145 -0.45 -0.91 27.80
C GLN A 145 -1.57 -0.53 28.79
N ASN A 146 -2.82 -0.46 28.32
CA ASN A 146 -3.98 -0.22 29.15
C ASN A 146 -4.22 -1.33 30.19
N LEU A 147 -4.05 -2.59 29.78
CA LEU A 147 -4.22 -3.74 30.65
C LEU A 147 -3.10 -3.83 31.70
N GLN A 148 -1.84 -3.59 31.30
CA GLN A 148 -0.69 -3.55 32.21
C GLN A 148 -0.90 -2.48 33.29
N LYS A 149 -1.32 -1.26 32.91
CA LYS A 149 -1.60 -0.20 33.88
C LYS A 149 -2.68 -0.60 34.88
N LYS A 150 -3.82 -1.13 34.42
CA LYS A 150 -4.90 -1.63 35.32
C LYS A 150 -4.42 -2.73 36.27
N ARG A 151 -3.48 -3.57 35.84
CA ARG A 151 -2.87 -4.61 36.69
C ARG A 151 -1.92 -4.00 37.72
N THR A 152 -1.08 -3.04 37.35
CA THR A 152 -0.20 -2.32 38.29
C THR A 152 -0.99 -1.51 39.33
N GLU A 153 -2.10 -0.87 38.95
CA GLU A 153 -2.98 -0.14 39.89
C GLU A 153 -3.65 -1.07 40.91
N ARG A 154 -4.05 -2.29 40.50
CA ARG A 154 -4.55 -3.31 41.43
C ARG A 154 -3.48 -3.83 42.39
N ARG A 155 -2.25 -4.03 41.89
CA ARG A 155 -1.11 -4.53 42.69
C ARG A 155 -0.54 -3.48 43.65
N GLY A 156 -0.67 -2.20 43.32
CA GLY A 156 -0.17 -1.05 44.08
C GLY A 156 -1.02 -0.60 45.27
N ARG A 157 -2.16 -1.25 45.58
CA ARG A 157 -2.94 -0.96 46.81
C ARG A 157 -2.27 -1.44 48.11
N LEU A 158 -1.08 -2.05 48.05
CA LEU A 158 -0.39 -2.63 49.21
C LEU A 158 0.80 -1.81 49.74
N SER A 159 1.14 -0.63 49.19
CA SER A 159 2.26 0.16 49.72
C SER A 159 2.01 1.67 49.64
N SER A 160 2.17 2.32 50.80
CA SER A 160 1.68 3.64 51.17
C SER A 160 2.53 4.83 50.67
N ASP A 161 1.81 5.92 50.41
CA ASP A 161 2.13 7.34 50.63
C ASP A 161 3.24 8.10 49.89
N ILE A 162 3.97 7.52 48.95
CA ILE A 162 4.82 8.30 48.00
C ILE A 162 4.12 8.52 46.62
N ASN A 163 3.02 7.82 46.38
CA ASN A 163 2.44 7.65 45.04
C ASN A 163 1.45 8.73 44.57
N LYS A 164 1.06 9.72 45.38
CA LYS A 164 -0.07 10.62 45.05
C LYS A 164 0.23 11.58 43.88
N PHE A 165 1.46 12.12 43.80
CA PHE A 165 1.86 13.03 42.70
C PHE A 165 2.16 12.27 41.38
N LYS A 166 2.81 11.10 41.47
CA LYS A 166 3.08 10.23 40.31
C LYS A 166 1.77 9.65 39.74
N SER A 167 0.80 9.34 40.60
CA SER A 167 -0.55 8.92 40.23
C SER A 167 -1.26 9.99 39.37
N THR A 168 -1.28 11.26 39.79
CA THR A 168 -1.96 12.33 39.02
C THR A 168 -1.36 12.55 37.63
N LYS A 169 -0.04 12.63 37.49
CA LYS A 169 0.60 12.73 36.16
C LYS A 169 0.38 11.48 35.30
N SER A 170 0.50 10.29 35.88
CA SER A 170 0.25 9.02 35.15
C SER A 170 -1.22 8.88 34.71
N ASN A 171 -2.15 9.46 35.45
CA ASN A 171 -3.57 9.50 35.11
C ASN A 171 -3.85 10.49 33.98
N LEU A 172 -3.17 11.64 33.95
CA LEU A 172 -3.27 12.60 32.86
C LEU A 172 -2.70 12.04 31.54
N ILE A 173 -1.50 11.46 31.59
CA ILE A 173 -0.84 10.83 30.43
C ILE A 173 -1.70 9.69 29.88
N PHE A 174 -2.28 8.87 30.76
CA PHE A 174 -3.14 7.78 30.34
C PHE A 174 -4.44 8.26 29.69
N LYS A 175 -5.08 9.30 30.26
CA LYS A 175 -6.24 9.94 29.64
C LYS A 175 -5.88 10.50 28.26
N PHE A 176 -4.70 11.11 28.13
CA PHE A 176 -4.20 11.61 26.86
C PHE A 176 -3.97 10.49 25.84
N LEU A 177 -3.29 9.41 26.24
CA LEU A 177 -3.06 8.24 25.37
C LEU A 177 -4.39 7.58 24.95
N ASN A 178 -5.38 7.53 25.83
CA ASN A 178 -6.71 7.01 25.50
C ASN A 178 -7.47 7.89 24.53
N MET A 179 -7.48 9.20 24.75
CA MET A 179 -8.05 10.13 23.76
C MET A 179 -7.30 10.09 22.43
N ALA A 180 -5.97 10.02 22.46
CA ALA A 180 -5.15 9.87 21.27
C ALA A 180 -5.45 8.55 20.52
N SER A 181 -5.68 7.44 21.22
CA SER A 181 -6.03 6.16 20.58
C SER A 181 -7.39 6.21 19.88
N VAL A 182 -8.40 6.81 20.52
CA VAL A 182 -9.74 6.98 19.94
C VAL A 182 -9.66 7.91 18.73
N PHE A 183 -8.91 9.01 18.86
CA PHE A 183 -8.65 9.92 17.75
C PHE A 183 -7.94 9.22 16.59
N MET A 184 -6.90 8.42 16.86
CA MET A 184 -6.18 7.65 15.84
C MET A 184 -7.09 6.63 15.15
N ARG A 185 -8.01 5.97 15.86
CA ARG A 185 -8.99 5.05 15.26
C ARG A 185 -9.93 5.77 14.29
N ILE A 186 -10.46 6.92 14.71
CA ILE A 186 -11.34 7.75 13.87
C ILE A 186 -10.57 8.27 12.66
N PHE A 187 -9.37 8.80 12.87
CA PHE A 187 -8.49 9.28 11.81
C PHE A 187 -8.19 8.18 10.80
N ASN A 188 -7.84 6.98 11.26
CA ASN A 188 -7.57 5.85 10.38
C ASN A 188 -8.81 5.41 9.59
N LEU A 189 -10.00 5.40 10.20
CA LEU A 189 -11.25 5.12 9.51
C LEU A 189 -11.49 6.15 8.38
N ILE A 190 -11.32 7.44 8.67
CA ILE A 190 -11.46 8.51 7.68
C ILE A 190 -10.45 8.32 6.55
N CYS A 191 -9.17 8.06 6.86
CA CYS A 191 -8.15 7.79 5.85
C CYS A 191 -8.51 6.60 4.96
N MET A 192 -9.04 5.51 5.52
CA MET A 192 -9.49 4.35 4.75
C MET A 192 -10.69 4.69 3.86
N MET A 193 -11.66 5.47 4.36
CA MET A 193 -12.80 5.92 3.54
C MET A 193 -12.34 6.80 2.38
N LEU A 194 -11.43 7.74 2.63
CA LEU A 194 -10.85 8.58 1.58
C LEU A 194 -10.09 7.77 0.54
N LEU A 195 -9.33 6.75 0.99
CA LEU A 195 -8.61 5.86 0.10
C LEU A 195 -9.56 5.05 -0.80
N ILE A 196 -10.65 4.52 -0.23
CA ILE A 196 -11.67 3.80 -1.00
C ILE A 196 -12.34 4.73 -2.01
N GLY A 197 -12.69 5.95 -1.60
CA GLY A 197 -13.25 6.96 -2.49
C GLY A 197 -12.29 7.31 -3.66
N HIS A 198 -11.00 7.47 -3.34
CA HIS A 198 -9.94 7.69 -4.32
C HIS A 198 -9.82 6.54 -5.33
N TRP A 199 -9.76 5.30 -4.83
CA TRP A 199 -9.69 4.11 -5.66
C TRP A 199 -10.93 3.91 -6.52
N SER A 200 -12.11 4.17 -5.97
CA SER A 200 -13.38 4.14 -6.69
C SER A 200 -13.37 5.13 -7.86
N GLY A 201 -12.93 6.37 -7.62
CA GLY A 201 -12.78 7.38 -8.68
C GLY A 201 -11.77 6.96 -9.75
N CYS A 202 -10.62 6.41 -9.36
CA CYS A 202 -9.62 5.90 -10.31
C CYS A 202 -10.18 4.73 -11.14
N LEU A 203 -10.93 3.80 -10.52
CA LEU A 203 -11.53 2.65 -11.19
C LEU A 203 -12.63 3.09 -12.17
N GLN A 204 -13.47 4.05 -11.78
CA GLN A 204 -14.54 4.58 -12.62
C GLN A 204 -14.02 5.24 -13.91
N PHE A 205 -12.80 5.79 -13.88
CA PHE A 205 -12.10 6.28 -15.06
C PHE A 205 -11.35 5.17 -15.82
N LEU A 206 -10.73 4.24 -15.08
CA LEU A 206 -9.97 3.13 -15.65
C LEU A 206 -10.85 2.20 -16.50
N VAL A 207 -12.09 1.92 -16.09
CA VAL A 207 -12.99 1.00 -16.83
C VAL A 207 -13.29 1.50 -18.27
N PRO A 208 -13.76 2.75 -18.49
CA PRO A 208 -13.89 3.32 -19.83
C PRO A 208 -12.57 3.35 -20.60
N MET A 209 -11.44 3.65 -19.94
CA MET A 209 -10.12 3.64 -20.59
C MET A 209 -9.78 2.25 -21.15
N LEU A 210 -10.00 1.19 -20.38
CA LEU A 210 -9.74 -0.19 -20.82
C LEU A 210 -10.61 -0.60 -22.02
N GLN A 211 -11.81 -0.04 -22.13
CA GLN A 211 -12.74 -0.28 -23.25
C GLN A 211 -12.42 0.57 -24.49
N GLY A 212 -11.43 1.44 -24.44
CA GLY A 212 -11.12 2.36 -25.54
C GLY A 212 -12.10 3.53 -25.65
N PHE A 213 -12.68 3.94 -24.52
CA PHE A 213 -13.65 5.03 -24.38
C PHE A 213 -14.88 4.91 -25.29
N PRO A 214 -15.81 4.00 -25.00
CA PRO A 214 -17.02 3.85 -25.80
C PRO A 214 -17.87 5.13 -25.74
N ALA A 215 -18.59 5.44 -26.83
CA ALA A 215 -19.31 6.70 -27.00
C ALA A 215 -20.38 6.96 -25.92
N ASN A 216 -20.92 5.90 -25.32
CA ASN A 216 -21.90 5.95 -24.22
C ASN A 216 -21.26 6.07 -22.81
N SER A 217 -19.93 6.12 -22.70
CA SER A 217 -19.26 6.30 -21.41
C SER A 217 -19.37 7.73 -20.93
N TRP A 218 -19.47 7.91 -19.60
CA TRP A 218 -19.50 9.24 -18.97
C TRP A 218 -18.26 10.10 -19.35
N VAL A 219 -17.12 9.46 -19.65
CA VAL A 219 -15.90 10.14 -20.10
C VAL A 219 -16.02 10.65 -21.52
N ALA A 220 -16.64 9.87 -22.42
CA ALA A 220 -16.89 10.25 -23.81
C ALA A 220 -17.96 11.34 -23.93
N ILE A 221 -19.06 11.18 -23.19
CA ILE A 221 -20.20 12.12 -23.19
C ILE A 221 -19.75 13.52 -22.75
N ASN A 222 -18.83 13.59 -21.78
CA ASN A 222 -18.30 14.86 -21.27
C ASN A 222 -17.02 15.33 -22.00
N GLU A 223 -16.63 14.71 -23.12
CA GLU A 223 -15.46 15.05 -23.93
C GLU A 223 -14.11 15.11 -23.16
N LEU A 224 -14.02 14.42 -22.03
CA LEU A 224 -12.85 14.48 -21.12
C LEU A 224 -11.61 13.79 -21.70
N GLN A 225 -11.77 13.03 -22.78
CA GLN A 225 -10.71 12.30 -23.47
C GLN A 225 -9.66 13.23 -24.11
N VAL A 226 -10.10 14.34 -24.71
CA VAL A 226 -9.24 15.28 -25.46
C VAL A 226 -8.48 16.21 -24.53
N LYS A 227 -9.11 16.62 -23.43
CA LYS A 227 -8.49 17.49 -22.40
C LYS A 227 -7.30 16.82 -21.71
N GLN A 228 -7.38 15.51 -21.48
CA GLN A 228 -6.26 14.70 -20.95
C GLN A 228 -5.08 14.66 -21.93
N ARG A 229 -5.34 14.33 -23.20
CA ARG A 229 -4.29 14.27 -24.23
C ARG A 229 -3.54 15.60 -24.36
N ASN A 230 -4.24 16.74 -24.26
CA ASN A 230 -3.63 18.07 -24.31
C ASN A 230 -2.79 18.43 -23.07
N VAL A 231 -3.15 17.94 -21.87
CA VAL A 231 -2.34 18.15 -20.65
C VAL A 231 -1.08 17.28 -20.66
N THR A 232 -1.18 16.04 -21.14
CA THR A 232 -0.01 15.16 -21.33
C THR A 232 0.92 15.71 -22.41
N HIS A 233 0.37 16.27 -23.49
CA HIS A 233 1.16 16.96 -24.53
C HIS A 233 1.78 18.28 -24.04
N LEU A 234 1.12 19.05 -23.18
CA LEU A 234 1.73 20.26 -22.61
C LEU A 234 2.95 19.91 -21.74
N ILE A 235 2.84 18.87 -20.90
CA ILE A 235 3.93 18.43 -20.01
C ILE A 235 5.06 17.74 -20.80
N SER A 236 4.75 17.03 -21.88
CA SER A 236 5.77 16.46 -22.77
C SER A 236 6.44 17.52 -23.67
N SER A 237 5.74 18.61 -24.02
CA SER A 237 6.26 19.68 -24.88
C SER A 237 7.08 20.72 -24.08
N SER A 238 6.82 20.91 -22.78
CA SER A 238 7.64 21.79 -21.91
C SER A 238 9.06 21.28 -21.64
N ARG A 239 9.46 20.11 -22.15
CA ARG A 239 10.85 19.59 -22.10
C ARG A 239 11.62 19.68 -23.43
N ALA A 240 11.01 20.20 -24.49
CA ALA A 240 11.66 20.38 -25.80
C ALA A 240 12.17 21.81 -26.05
N VAL A 241 12.00 22.75 -25.10
CA VAL A 241 12.40 24.17 -25.25
C VAL A 241 13.63 24.52 -24.39
N ILE A 242 14.31 23.54 -23.78
CA ILE A 242 15.62 23.74 -23.12
C ILE A 242 16.63 22.78 -23.73
N SER A 243 16.80 22.88 -25.05
CA SER A 243 18.02 22.48 -25.78
C SER A 243 17.97 23.06 -27.20
N ALA A 244 17.89 24.38 -27.30
CA ALA A 244 18.30 25.16 -28.47
C ALA A 244 18.70 26.55 -27.96
#